data_AF-A0A2A2KKS2-F1
#
_entry.id   AF-A0A2A2KKS2-F1
#
_cell.length_a   1.000
_cell.length_b   1.000
_cell.length_c   1.000
_cell.angle_alpha   90.00
_cell.angle_beta   90.00
_cell.angle_gamma   90.00
#
_symmetry.space_group_name_H-M   'P 1'
#
loop_
_entity.id
_entity.type
_entity.pdbx_description
1 polymer ?
#
loop_
_entity_poly.entity_id
_entity_poly.type
_entity_poly.pdbx_seq_one_letter_code
_entity_poly.pdbx_strand_id
1 'polypeptide(L)'
;MHTLPEQPILAQIVFQMEREPSQQVAAFTYYMLQTLSKSTSPCHQTISKDVSTLLSFTRFQPQENYYSAFLHLPLFSEELLSGASLNFASLFGKDSYVPKELSLHLNTILGGNWNKYFAQIGFSQQNLDVILEKITRKLYSLEKESTTIVRGRRVEQSLNLLKELTKKLSIKPRESNYRSSTQKPHALLYFRYKEMDFAVLPIDDQVLDEIVEKYIRNGRIEQSHLDRLFNRDHEFEMHHAAFFYEATRKMPTSIGLPLTISGKLPTVFSAEGKFQMEMLPLGVRVQLKVQPSLAATHISQMRFWTPLFEQGVKMLTSVEAQIPVEITAEVTFKGQFELNYDVVFPENKKTLIRAHRRPVGFLRFLKQNPMEYVEAEEMTLVHPMEEQLTNNVDYVHNFYGMQIQTRGNILRSWTAFETLAFCEQELEMIVDNRRGRNEIKSRLVIEPLESGRIEKMSSGYEKLFEDEFEPEDSEYSVRRTEKERREHFQKRVRDIESGEGYKHRIMFKVENNKEKTLDIEVKR
;
A
#
# COMPACT_ATOMS: atom_id res chain seq x y z
N MET A 1 -16.42 19.03 -1.45
CA MET A 1 -15.04 19.55 -1.64
C MET A 1 -14.49 19.29 -3.04
N HIS A 2 -14.70 18.10 -3.60
CA HIS A 2 -14.24 17.70 -4.93
C HIS A 2 -14.69 18.54 -6.12
N THR A 3 -15.77 19.32 -5.97
CA THR A 3 -16.35 20.23 -6.97
C THR A 3 -15.83 21.66 -6.84
N LEU A 4 -14.86 21.89 -5.96
CA LEU A 4 -14.34 23.20 -5.59
C LEU A 4 -15.44 24.21 -5.20
N PRO A 5 -16.21 23.95 -4.11
CA PRO A 5 -17.35 24.78 -3.74
C PRO A 5 -16.94 26.19 -3.33
N GLU A 6 -17.78 27.17 -3.64
CA GLU A 6 -17.61 28.57 -3.25
C GLU A 6 -17.76 28.78 -1.73
N GLN A 7 -17.22 29.89 -1.23
CA GLN A 7 -17.20 30.26 0.18
C GLN A 7 -18.57 30.17 0.90
N PRO A 8 -19.72 30.60 0.33
CA PRO A 8 -21.00 30.49 1.01
C PRO A 8 -21.42 29.04 1.30
N ILE A 9 -21.12 28.13 0.37
CA ILE A 9 -21.40 26.69 0.52
C ILE A 9 -20.50 26.11 1.61
N LEU A 10 -19.22 26.50 1.63
CA LEU A 10 -18.27 26.11 2.68
C LEU A 10 -18.74 26.57 4.06
N ALA A 11 -19.20 27.81 4.19
CA ALA A 11 -19.73 28.35 5.44
C ALA A 11 -20.97 27.56 5.90
N GLN A 12 -21.85 27.19 4.99
CA GLN A 12 -23.01 26.35 5.30
C GLN A 12 -22.59 24.96 5.77
N ILE A 13 -21.61 24.33 5.12
CA ILE A 13 -21.09 23.01 5.54
C ILE A 13 -20.53 23.08 6.96
N VAL A 14 -19.72 24.11 7.24
CA VAL A 14 -19.14 24.31 8.57
C VAL A 14 -20.21 24.53 9.63
N PHE A 15 -21.22 25.36 9.35
CA PHE A 15 -22.33 25.60 10.26
C PHE A 15 -23.17 24.35 10.54
N GLN A 16 -23.40 23.52 9.52
CA GLN A 16 -24.12 22.25 9.68
C GLN A 16 -23.29 21.22 10.44
N MET A 17 -21.98 21.18 10.21
CA MET A 17 -21.05 20.30 10.93
C MET A 17 -21.09 20.54 12.44
N GLU A 18 -21.19 21.79 12.91
CA GLU A 18 -21.30 22.10 14.35
C GLU A 18 -22.62 21.63 14.97
N ARG A 19 -23.68 21.46 14.17
CA ARG A 19 -25.01 21.03 14.60
C ARG A 19 -25.31 19.56 14.28
N GLU A 20 -24.33 18.86 13.72
CA GLU A 20 -24.51 17.51 13.21
C GLU A 20 -24.67 16.50 14.36
N PRO A 21 -25.79 15.75 14.43
CA PRO A 21 -25.99 14.75 15.49
C PRO A 21 -25.10 13.51 15.31
N SER A 22 -24.58 13.26 14.12
CA SER A 22 -23.62 12.18 13.87
C SER A 22 -22.18 12.65 14.06
N GLN A 23 -21.58 12.31 15.20
CA GLN A 23 -20.17 12.60 15.46
C GLN A 23 -19.23 12.04 14.38
N GLN A 24 -19.59 10.92 13.75
CA GLN A 24 -18.85 10.35 12.61
C GLN A 24 -18.81 11.29 11.40
N VAL A 25 -19.95 11.91 11.06
CA VAL A 25 -20.04 12.84 9.92
C VAL A 25 -19.36 14.16 10.28
N ALA A 26 -19.55 14.65 11.50
CA ALA A 26 -18.92 15.87 11.97
C ALA A 26 -17.40 15.76 11.99
N ALA A 27 -16.85 14.67 12.54
CA ALA A 27 -15.41 14.40 12.58
C ALA A 27 -14.81 14.26 11.18
N PHE A 28 -15.44 13.48 10.29
CA PHE A 28 -14.96 13.32 8.92
C PHE A 28 -14.90 14.65 8.17
N THR A 29 -15.96 15.46 8.29
CA THR A 29 -16.05 16.77 7.66
C THR A 29 -14.99 17.71 8.22
N TYR A 30 -14.80 17.72 9.54
CA TYR A 30 -13.78 18.53 10.20
C TYR A 30 -12.36 18.17 9.73
N TYR A 31 -11.99 16.88 9.76
CA TYR A 31 -10.67 16.43 9.31
C TYR A 31 -10.44 16.71 7.81
N MET A 32 -11.49 16.57 7.00
CA MET A 32 -11.43 16.93 5.58
C MET A 32 -11.13 18.41 5.39
N LEU A 33 -11.84 19.29 6.09
CA LEU A 33 -11.61 20.73 6.01
C LEU A 33 -10.23 21.11 6.55
N GLN A 34 -9.82 20.53 7.69
CA GLN A 34 -8.55 20.84 8.34
C GLN A 34 -7.33 20.43 7.51
N THR A 35 -7.42 19.30 6.79
CA THR A 35 -6.32 18.84 5.93
C THR A 35 -6.29 19.59 4.60
N LEU A 36 -7.46 19.94 4.06
CA LEU A 36 -7.55 20.79 2.86
C LEU A 36 -7.08 22.23 3.11
N SER A 37 -7.28 22.78 4.31
CA SER A 37 -6.80 24.13 4.68
C SER A 37 -5.27 24.22 4.77
N LYS A 38 -4.58 23.08 4.83
CA LYS A 38 -3.11 22.97 4.84
C LYS A 38 -2.55 22.57 3.48
N SER A 39 -3.38 22.51 2.43
CA SER A 39 -2.94 22.02 1.13
C SER A 39 -2.02 23.01 0.43
N THR A 40 -0.88 22.53 -0.07
CA THR A 40 0.10 23.29 -0.88
C THR A 40 -0.20 23.24 -2.38
N SER A 41 -1.23 22.51 -2.78
CA SER A 41 -1.59 22.35 -4.20
C SER A 41 -2.20 23.65 -4.76
N PRO A 42 -1.74 24.16 -5.93
CA PRO A 42 -2.30 25.36 -6.54
C PRO A 42 -3.80 25.25 -6.82
N CYS A 43 -4.27 24.07 -7.21
CA CYS A 43 -5.68 23.81 -7.50
C CYS A 43 -6.59 23.95 -6.28
N HIS A 44 -6.05 23.80 -5.06
CA HIS A 44 -6.80 23.90 -3.81
C HIS A 44 -6.56 25.21 -3.07
N GLN A 45 -5.73 26.12 -3.60
CA GLN A 45 -5.29 27.32 -2.88
C GLN A 45 -6.45 28.23 -2.47
N THR A 46 -7.44 28.43 -3.35
CA THR A 46 -8.63 29.24 -3.05
C THR A 46 -9.41 28.67 -1.88
N ILE A 47 -9.72 27.37 -1.93
CA ILE A 47 -10.47 26.67 -0.87
C ILE A 47 -9.67 26.61 0.41
N SER A 48 -8.35 26.42 0.32
CA SER A 48 -7.48 26.35 1.49
C SER A 48 -7.58 27.64 2.30
N LYS A 49 -7.60 28.81 1.63
CA LYS A 49 -7.75 30.13 2.27
C LYS A 49 -9.14 30.31 2.89
N ASP A 50 -10.19 29.97 2.14
CA ASP A 50 -11.58 30.11 2.60
C ASP A 50 -11.85 29.20 3.81
N VAL A 51 -11.45 27.94 3.72
CA VAL A 51 -11.61 26.95 4.79
C VAL A 51 -10.77 27.29 6.01
N SER A 52 -9.53 27.74 5.84
CA SER A 52 -8.69 28.18 6.97
C SER A 52 -9.35 29.32 7.76
N THR A 53 -10.01 30.24 7.05
CA THR A 53 -10.73 31.35 7.65
C THR A 53 -11.96 30.84 8.39
N LEU A 54 -12.76 29.98 7.76
CA LEU A 54 -13.99 29.44 8.36
C LEU A 54 -13.69 28.55 9.59
N LEU A 55 -12.67 27.70 9.54
CA LEU A 55 -12.27 26.84 10.67
C LEU A 55 -11.82 27.65 11.88
N SER A 56 -11.25 28.85 11.68
CA SER A 56 -10.85 29.73 12.79
C SER A 56 -12.02 30.20 13.66
N PHE A 57 -13.24 30.21 13.09
CA PHE A 57 -14.47 30.56 13.80
C PHE A 57 -15.17 29.37 14.46
N THR A 58 -14.78 28.14 14.10
CA THR A 58 -15.41 26.94 14.62
C THR A 58 -14.91 26.59 16.01
N ARG A 59 -15.81 26.10 16.87
CA ARG A 59 -15.43 25.58 18.20
C ARG A 59 -15.41 24.06 18.26
N PHE A 60 -15.80 23.41 17.18
CA PHE A 60 -15.89 21.96 17.11
C PHE A 60 -14.49 21.33 17.18
N GLN A 61 -14.28 20.43 18.16
CA GLN A 61 -13.10 19.59 18.27
C GLN A 61 -13.54 18.13 18.33
N PRO A 62 -13.11 17.28 17.38
CA PRO A 62 -13.42 15.85 17.43
C PRO A 62 -12.70 15.21 18.63
N GLN A 63 -13.39 14.30 19.34
CA GLN A 63 -12.81 13.48 20.39
C GLN A 63 -12.00 12.32 19.78
N GLU A 64 -10.92 11.88 20.42
CA GLU A 64 -9.84 11.12 19.76
C GLU A 64 -10.12 9.64 19.45
N ASN A 65 -11.19 9.04 19.97
CA ASN A 65 -11.35 7.59 19.89
C ASN A 65 -12.46 7.16 18.91
N TYR A 66 -12.03 6.57 17.78
CA TYR A 66 -12.83 5.80 16.80
C TYR A 66 -13.84 6.59 15.95
N TYR A 67 -13.38 7.66 15.29
CA TYR A 67 -14.19 8.37 14.30
C TYR A 67 -13.64 8.28 12.87
N SER A 68 -14.55 8.51 11.93
CA SER A 68 -14.30 8.67 10.52
C SER A 68 -13.27 9.78 10.29
N ALA A 69 -12.26 9.50 9.49
CA ALA A 69 -11.12 10.37 9.29
C ALA A 69 -10.84 10.58 7.81
N PHE A 70 -10.34 11.76 7.48
CA PHE A 70 -9.87 12.10 6.15
C PHE A 70 -8.49 12.73 6.24
N LEU A 71 -7.56 12.27 5.41
CA LEU A 71 -6.19 12.76 5.34
C LEU A 71 -5.85 13.12 3.91
N HIS A 72 -5.43 14.38 3.69
CA HIS A 72 -4.92 14.88 2.42
C HIS A 72 -3.43 15.21 2.55
N LEU A 73 -2.60 14.53 1.77
CA LEU A 73 -1.15 14.75 1.71
C LEU A 73 -0.76 15.23 0.31
N PRO A 74 -0.66 16.55 0.09
CA PRO A 74 -0.21 17.11 -1.18
C PRO A 74 1.32 17.24 -1.22
N LEU A 75 1.89 16.84 -2.35
CA LEU A 75 3.29 17.05 -2.74
C LEU A 75 3.27 17.80 -4.06
N PHE A 76 3.69 19.06 -4.05
CA PHE A 76 3.72 19.89 -5.26
C PHE A 76 5.05 20.61 -5.39
N SER A 77 5.62 20.60 -6.59
CA SER A 77 6.81 21.34 -6.96
C SER A 77 6.43 22.46 -7.93
N GLU A 78 6.69 23.71 -7.54
CA GLU A 78 6.44 24.88 -8.39
C GLU A 78 7.35 24.89 -9.62
N GLU A 79 8.63 24.51 -9.46
CA GLU A 79 9.63 24.49 -10.54
C GLU A 79 9.25 23.53 -11.67
N LEU A 80 8.69 22.36 -11.32
CA LEU A 80 8.32 21.33 -12.29
C LEU A 80 6.85 21.45 -12.75
N LEU A 81 6.09 22.42 -12.23
CA LEU A 81 4.64 22.56 -12.44
C LEU A 81 3.89 21.21 -12.33
N SER A 82 4.35 20.38 -11.41
CA SER A 82 3.87 19.02 -11.25
C SER A 82 3.83 18.62 -9.78
N GLY A 83 2.93 17.71 -9.47
CA GLY A 83 2.74 17.23 -8.12
C GLY A 83 1.84 16.02 -8.05
N ALA A 84 1.80 15.41 -6.87
CA ALA A 84 0.90 14.33 -6.54
C ALA A 84 0.21 14.64 -5.22
N SER A 85 -1.02 14.18 -5.04
CA SER A 85 -1.69 14.24 -3.74
C SER A 85 -2.29 12.89 -3.41
N LEU A 86 -2.06 12.46 -2.18
CA LEU A 86 -2.60 11.23 -1.63
C LEU A 86 -3.75 11.57 -0.68
N ASN A 87 -4.92 11.02 -0.94
CA ASN A 87 -6.11 11.18 -0.11
C ASN A 87 -6.45 9.84 0.50
N PHE A 88 -6.54 9.79 1.83
CA PHE A 88 -7.04 8.64 2.55
C PHE A 88 -8.35 9.01 3.24
N ALA A 89 -9.38 8.19 3.07
CA ALA A 89 -10.67 8.37 3.69
C ALA A 89 -11.09 7.07 4.39
N SER A 90 -11.45 7.17 5.66
CA SER A 90 -11.98 6.07 6.45
C SER A 90 -13.32 6.50 7.04
N LEU A 91 -14.38 5.77 6.74
CA LEU A 91 -15.75 6.04 7.17
C LEU A 91 -16.23 4.90 8.08
N PHE A 92 -16.57 5.24 9.32
CA PHE A 92 -17.12 4.33 10.30
C PHE A 92 -18.63 4.51 10.44
N GLY A 93 -19.34 3.39 10.63
CA GLY A 93 -20.74 3.42 11.03
C GLY A 93 -20.89 3.59 12.53
N LYS A 94 -22.04 4.12 12.98
CA LYS A 94 -22.38 4.15 14.42
C LYS A 94 -22.45 2.75 15.06
N ASP A 95 -22.74 1.74 14.24
CA ASP A 95 -23.04 0.37 14.68
C ASP A 95 -21.90 -0.63 14.39
N SER A 96 -20.73 -0.18 13.93
CA SER A 96 -19.65 -1.07 13.48
C SER A 96 -18.28 -0.56 13.92
N TYR A 97 -17.45 -1.48 14.43
CA TYR A 97 -16.06 -1.23 14.80
C TYR A 97 -15.11 -1.30 13.60
N VAL A 98 -15.57 -1.83 12.46
CA VAL A 98 -14.82 -1.94 11.22
C VAL A 98 -15.27 -0.81 10.26
N PRO A 99 -14.35 -0.13 9.56
CA PRO A 99 -14.74 0.95 8.66
C PRO A 99 -15.67 0.45 7.56
N LYS A 100 -16.81 1.11 7.39
CA LYS A 100 -17.78 0.85 6.31
C LYS A 100 -17.21 1.17 4.94
N GLU A 101 -16.33 2.15 4.86
CA GLU A 101 -15.58 2.43 3.65
C GLU A 101 -14.18 2.88 4.00
N LEU A 102 -13.20 2.33 3.28
CA LEU A 102 -11.82 2.74 3.32
C LEU A 102 -11.40 2.99 1.88
N SER A 103 -10.96 4.21 1.57
CA SER A 103 -10.52 4.57 0.22
C SER A 103 -9.22 5.34 0.25
N LEU A 104 -8.38 5.02 -0.74
CA LEU A 104 -7.09 5.64 -1.00
C LEU A 104 -7.12 6.16 -2.43
N HIS A 105 -6.90 7.46 -2.61
CA HIS A 105 -6.87 8.11 -3.92
C HIS A 105 -5.52 8.78 -4.15
N LEU A 106 -5.00 8.63 -5.36
CA LEU A 106 -3.84 9.36 -5.86
C LEU A 106 -4.32 10.31 -6.96
N ASN A 107 -4.15 11.62 -6.75
CA ASN A 107 -4.32 12.62 -7.82
C ASN A 107 -2.95 13.10 -8.27
N THR A 108 -2.80 13.39 -9.56
CA THR A 108 -1.56 13.94 -10.11
C THR A 108 -1.82 15.24 -10.84
N ILE A 109 -0.87 16.16 -10.80
CA ILE A 109 -0.84 17.37 -11.60
C ILE A 109 0.39 17.22 -12.49
N LEU A 110 0.18 17.11 -13.80
CA LEU A 110 1.25 16.89 -14.77
C LEU A 110 1.15 17.96 -15.85
N GLY A 111 2.18 18.80 -15.98
CA GLY A 111 2.24 19.85 -17.00
C GLY A 111 1.07 20.85 -16.90
N GLY A 112 0.64 21.17 -15.67
CA GLY A 112 -0.51 22.04 -15.40
C GLY A 112 -1.89 21.39 -15.56
N ASN A 113 -1.97 20.15 -16.07
CA ASN A 113 -3.23 19.40 -16.13
C ASN A 113 -3.45 18.61 -14.84
N TRP A 114 -4.60 18.84 -14.20
CA TRP A 114 -5.00 18.10 -13.01
C TRP A 114 -5.69 16.80 -13.40
N ASN A 115 -5.02 15.68 -13.15
CA ASN A 115 -5.56 14.33 -13.30
C ASN A 115 -6.07 13.85 -11.94
N LYS A 116 -7.37 14.03 -11.74
CA LYS A 116 -8.05 13.55 -10.54
C LYS A 116 -8.28 12.04 -10.63
N TYR A 117 -8.18 11.34 -9.50
CA TYR A 117 -8.29 9.87 -9.42
C TYR A 117 -7.40 9.14 -10.44
N PHE A 118 -6.13 9.52 -10.51
CA PHE A 118 -5.14 8.81 -11.33
C PHE A 118 -5.12 7.32 -10.98
N ALA A 119 -5.14 7.02 -9.67
CA ALA A 119 -5.42 5.69 -9.15
C ALA A 119 -6.28 5.81 -7.88
N GLN A 120 -7.21 4.89 -7.70
CA GLN A 120 -8.02 4.78 -6.50
C GLN A 120 -8.21 3.31 -6.15
N ILE A 121 -7.97 2.98 -4.88
CA ILE A 121 -8.27 1.69 -4.30
C ILE A 121 -9.29 1.95 -3.20
N GLY A 122 -10.38 1.21 -3.21
CA GLY A 122 -11.35 1.31 -2.14
C GLY A 122 -11.92 -0.03 -1.73
N PHE A 123 -12.31 -0.06 -0.47
CA PHE A 123 -12.95 -1.17 0.20
C PHE A 123 -14.23 -0.63 0.82
N SER A 124 -15.36 -1.25 0.51
CA SER A 124 -16.65 -0.91 1.10
C SER A 124 -17.26 -2.15 1.71
N GLN A 125 -17.87 -2.04 2.88
CA GLN A 125 -18.56 -3.11 3.56
C GLN A 125 -19.89 -2.63 4.14
N GLN A 126 -20.85 -3.54 4.23
CA GLN A 126 -22.13 -3.26 4.89
C GLN A 126 -22.44 -4.20 6.05
N ASN A 127 -21.99 -5.47 5.99
CA ASN A 127 -22.41 -6.51 6.94
C ASN A 127 -21.28 -7.48 7.36
N LEU A 128 -20.02 -7.09 7.24
CA LEU A 128 -18.88 -7.97 7.52
C LEU A 128 -18.75 -8.33 9.01
N ASP A 129 -19.32 -7.51 9.92
CA ASP A 129 -19.40 -7.83 11.36
C ASP A 129 -20.15 -9.15 11.61
N VAL A 130 -21.22 -9.40 10.84
CA VAL A 130 -22.02 -10.64 10.92
C VAL A 130 -21.24 -11.83 10.38
N ILE A 131 -20.36 -11.62 9.39
CA ILE A 131 -19.47 -12.67 8.88
C ILE A 131 -18.37 -12.96 9.88
N LEU A 132 -17.67 -11.94 10.38
CA LEU A 132 -16.63 -12.13 11.40
C LEU A 132 -17.21 -12.90 12.57
N GLU A 133 -18.41 -12.54 13.02
CA GLU A 133 -19.11 -13.31 14.05
C GLU A 133 -19.45 -14.75 13.60
N LYS A 134 -19.94 -14.97 12.37
CA LYS A 134 -20.21 -16.32 11.84
C LYS A 134 -18.96 -17.19 11.67
N ILE A 135 -17.85 -16.63 11.18
CA ILE A 135 -16.56 -17.29 11.03
C ILE A 135 -15.99 -17.59 12.41
N THR A 136 -16.01 -16.62 13.32
CA THR A 136 -15.54 -16.81 14.70
C THR A 136 -16.38 -17.86 15.42
N ARG A 137 -17.72 -17.85 15.25
CA ARG A 137 -18.60 -18.90 15.79
C ARG A 137 -18.37 -20.25 15.12
N LYS A 138 -18.15 -20.33 13.79
CA LYS A 138 -17.81 -21.57 13.09
C LYS A 138 -16.48 -22.12 13.60
N LEU A 139 -15.46 -21.29 13.77
CA LEU A 139 -14.15 -21.66 14.33
C LEU A 139 -14.29 -22.12 15.79
N TYR A 140 -15.04 -21.39 16.62
CA TYR A 140 -15.36 -21.79 18.00
C TYR A 140 -16.20 -23.05 18.08
N SER A 141 -17.15 -23.27 17.17
CA SER A 141 -17.95 -24.50 17.13
C SER A 141 -17.15 -25.70 16.63
N LEU A 142 -16.17 -25.48 15.75
CA LEU A 142 -15.23 -26.51 15.31
C LEU A 142 -14.22 -26.86 16.42
N GLU A 143 -13.88 -25.92 17.30
CA GLU A 143 -13.14 -26.18 18.55
C GLU A 143 -14.01 -26.88 19.62
N LYS A 144 -15.32 -26.62 19.61
CA LYS A 144 -16.33 -27.22 20.52
C LYS A 144 -17.10 -28.40 19.95
N GLU A 145 -16.67 -29.02 18.86
CA GLU A 145 -17.22 -30.31 18.40
C GLU A 145 -16.73 -31.49 19.28
N SER A 146 -16.81 -31.30 20.60
CA SER A 146 -17.35 -32.32 21.50
C SER A 146 -18.45 -31.65 22.33
N THR A 147 -19.69 -32.07 22.08
CA THR A 147 -20.92 -31.82 22.87
C THR A 147 -21.83 -30.63 22.50
N THR A 148 -22.95 -31.03 21.89
CA THR A 148 -24.35 -30.58 22.10
C THR A 148 -25.00 -29.56 21.15
N ILE A 149 -26.08 -30.06 20.55
CA ILE A 149 -27.12 -29.39 19.76
C ILE A 149 -28.16 -28.79 20.69
N VAL A 150 -28.57 -27.52 20.53
CA VAL A 150 -29.87 -27.03 21.04
C VAL A 150 -30.50 -25.91 20.16
N ARG A 151 -31.62 -26.27 19.52
CA ARG A 151 -32.95 -25.60 19.36
C ARG A 151 -33.07 -24.07 19.15
N GLY A 152 -33.92 -23.72 18.16
CA GLY A 152 -34.25 -22.37 17.72
C GLY A 152 -35.27 -21.58 18.55
N ARG A 153 -35.55 -20.35 18.09
CA ARG A 153 -36.53 -19.42 18.66
C ARG A 153 -37.31 -18.68 17.57
N ARG A 154 -38.63 -18.61 17.75
CA ARG A 154 -39.60 -17.80 17.00
C ARG A 154 -39.45 -16.31 17.36
N VAL A 155 -39.39 -15.46 16.35
CA VAL A 155 -39.87 -14.07 16.41
C VAL A 155 -40.60 -13.82 15.09
N GLU A 156 -41.92 -14.04 15.05
CA GLU A 156 -42.66 -13.97 13.78
C GLU A 156 -44.10 -13.44 13.94
N GLN A 157 -44.28 -12.39 14.75
CA GLN A 157 -45.60 -11.74 14.90
C GLN A 157 -45.61 -10.23 14.62
N SER A 158 -44.48 -9.53 14.65
CA SER A 158 -44.41 -8.08 14.35
C SER A 158 -44.14 -7.75 12.87
N LEU A 159 -43.62 -8.69 12.09
CA LEU A 159 -43.27 -8.47 10.67
C LEU A 159 -44.45 -8.61 9.71
N ASN A 160 -45.54 -9.26 10.12
CA ASN A 160 -46.69 -9.50 9.24
C ASN A 160 -47.51 -8.22 9.00
N LEU A 161 -47.62 -7.36 10.01
CA LEU A 161 -48.33 -6.07 9.92
C LEU A 161 -47.59 -5.05 9.05
N LEU A 162 -46.25 -5.03 9.13
CA LEU A 162 -45.40 -4.22 8.27
C LEU A 162 -45.38 -4.75 6.82
N LYS A 163 -45.36 -6.07 6.63
CA LYS A 163 -45.49 -6.71 5.31
C LYS A 163 -46.83 -6.37 4.64
N GLU A 164 -47.93 -6.39 5.37
CA GLU A 164 -49.25 -6.00 4.85
C GLU A 164 -49.34 -4.52 4.48
N LEU A 165 -48.77 -3.63 5.28
CA LEU A 165 -48.68 -2.19 4.97
C LEU A 165 -47.81 -1.92 3.73
N THR A 166 -46.68 -2.60 3.62
CA THR A 166 -45.76 -2.48 2.47
C THR A 166 -46.41 -2.99 1.18
N LYS A 167 -47.15 -4.10 1.28
CA LYS A 167 -47.90 -4.72 0.18
C LYS A 167 -49.08 -3.85 -0.28
N LYS A 168 -49.76 -3.17 0.64
CA LYS A 168 -50.83 -2.20 0.34
C LYS A 168 -50.29 -0.90 -0.28
N LEU A 169 -49.10 -0.46 0.11
CA LEU A 169 -48.48 0.76 -0.41
C LEU A 169 -47.78 0.59 -1.77
N SER A 170 -47.81 -0.61 -2.38
CA SER A 170 -47.09 -0.93 -3.63
C SER A 170 -45.61 -0.53 -3.60
N ILE A 171 -45.02 -0.41 -2.41
CA ILE A 171 -43.59 -0.19 -2.23
C ILE A 171 -42.96 -1.55 -2.53
N LYS A 172 -42.57 -1.74 -3.79
CA LYS A 172 -41.65 -2.82 -4.12
C LYS A 172 -40.31 -2.38 -3.55
N PRO A 173 -39.76 -3.04 -2.50
CA PRO A 173 -38.36 -2.85 -2.20
C PRO A 173 -37.61 -3.09 -3.50
N ARG A 174 -36.54 -2.33 -3.76
CA ARG A 174 -35.66 -2.64 -4.88
C ARG A 174 -35.21 -4.08 -4.65
N GLU A 175 -35.85 -5.01 -5.36
CA GLU A 175 -35.39 -6.38 -5.45
C GLU A 175 -34.05 -6.22 -6.12
N SER A 176 -32.99 -6.25 -5.32
CA SER A 176 -31.76 -6.80 -5.85
C SER A 176 -32.18 -8.14 -6.44
N ASN A 177 -31.98 -8.34 -7.74
CA ASN A 177 -32.33 -9.56 -8.46
C ASN A 177 -31.52 -10.79 -7.96
N TYR A 178 -31.13 -10.82 -6.70
CA TYR A 178 -30.60 -11.96 -5.99
C TYR A 178 -31.80 -12.80 -5.52
N ARG A 179 -32.32 -13.63 -6.44
CA ARG A 179 -33.33 -14.68 -6.18
C ARG A 179 -32.88 -15.74 -5.18
N SER A 180 -31.72 -15.58 -4.57
CA SER A 180 -31.11 -16.47 -3.62
C SER A 180 -30.59 -15.62 -2.48
N SER A 181 -30.99 -15.91 -1.24
CA SER A 181 -30.51 -15.26 -0.02
C SER A 181 -28.99 -15.44 0.24
N THR A 182 -28.26 -15.95 -0.76
CA THR A 182 -26.86 -16.36 -0.79
C THR A 182 -25.95 -15.39 -1.55
N GLN A 183 -26.48 -14.30 -2.13
CA GLN A 183 -25.70 -13.32 -2.91
C GLN A 183 -25.94 -11.89 -2.40
N LYS A 184 -25.65 -11.66 -1.12
CA LYS A 184 -25.48 -10.28 -0.63
C LYS A 184 -23.97 -10.02 -0.56
N PRO A 185 -23.41 -9.11 -1.38
CA PRO A 185 -22.01 -8.74 -1.25
C PRO A 185 -21.85 -8.04 0.09
N HIS A 186 -21.11 -8.69 0.98
CA HIS A 186 -20.88 -8.16 2.31
C HIS A 186 -19.74 -7.15 2.32
N ALA A 187 -18.81 -7.31 1.37
CA ALA A 187 -17.76 -6.37 1.07
C ALA A 187 -17.56 -6.23 -0.45
N LEU A 188 -16.99 -5.10 -0.84
CA LEU A 188 -16.68 -4.71 -2.21
C LEU A 188 -15.28 -4.14 -2.21
N LEU A 189 -14.39 -4.76 -2.98
CA LEU A 189 -13.08 -4.17 -3.28
C LEU A 189 -13.12 -3.61 -4.70
N TYR A 190 -12.76 -2.35 -4.86
CA TYR A 190 -12.77 -1.70 -6.16
C TYR A 190 -11.42 -1.02 -6.45
N PHE A 191 -11.01 -1.13 -7.71
CA PHE A 191 -9.81 -0.51 -8.25
C PHE A 191 -10.22 0.36 -9.43
N ARG A 192 -9.88 1.66 -9.36
CA ARG A 192 -10.15 2.65 -10.39
C ARG A 192 -8.83 3.25 -10.87
N TYR A 193 -8.66 3.36 -12.18
CA TYR A 193 -7.47 3.92 -12.82
C TYR A 193 -7.91 4.97 -13.84
N LYS A 194 -7.35 6.18 -13.78
CA LYS A 194 -7.71 7.33 -14.64
C LYS A 194 -9.23 7.54 -14.75
N GLU A 195 -9.90 7.59 -13.60
CA GLU A 195 -11.37 7.72 -13.49
C GLU A 195 -12.21 6.56 -14.06
N MET A 196 -11.58 5.47 -14.52
CA MET A 196 -12.28 4.26 -14.99
C MET A 196 -12.27 3.15 -13.93
N ASP A 197 -13.43 2.56 -13.66
CA ASP A 197 -13.53 1.37 -12.79
C ASP A 197 -12.92 0.17 -13.51
N PHE A 198 -11.72 -0.22 -13.10
CA PHE A 198 -10.95 -1.28 -13.73
C PHE A 198 -11.34 -2.65 -13.18
N ALA A 199 -11.52 -2.76 -11.87
CA ALA A 199 -11.98 -3.98 -11.23
C ALA A 199 -12.92 -3.67 -10.08
N VAL A 200 -13.99 -4.46 -9.98
CA VAL A 200 -14.95 -4.42 -8.88
C VAL A 200 -15.17 -5.87 -8.44
N LEU A 201 -14.68 -6.20 -7.25
CA LEU A 201 -14.66 -7.55 -6.70
C LEU A 201 -15.64 -7.63 -5.52
N PRO A 202 -16.85 -8.16 -5.73
CA PRO A 202 -17.78 -8.43 -4.64
C PRO A 202 -17.33 -9.67 -3.85
N ILE A 203 -17.31 -9.56 -2.53
CA ILE A 203 -17.12 -10.68 -1.62
C ILE A 203 -18.49 -11.12 -1.14
N ASP A 204 -18.99 -12.18 -1.76
CA ASP A 204 -20.27 -12.82 -1.46
C ASP A 204 -20.09 -14.04 -0.54
N ASP A 205 -21.20 -14.52 0.06
CA ASP A 205 -21.22 -15.75 0.87
C ASP A 205 -20.68 -16.96 0.08
N GLN A 206 -20.93 -17.02 -1.23
CA GLN A 206 -20.44 -18.11 -2.10
C GLN A 206 -18.91 -18.14 -2.21
N VAL A 207 -18.25 -16.98 -2.28
CA VAL A 207 -16.78 -16.92 -2.36
C VAL A 207 -16.17 -17.31 -1.01
N LEU A 208 -16.79 -16.89 0.09
CA LEU A 208 -16.37 -17.27 1.43
C LEU A 208 -16.56 -18.76 1.70
N ASP A 209 -17.73 -19.31 1.36
CA ASP A 209 -18.02 -20.74 1.51
C ASP A 209 -17.13 -21.55 0.56
N GLU A 210 -16.84 -21.10 -0.67
CA GLU A 210 -15.86 -21.78 -1.53
C GLU A 210 -14.46 -21.77 -0.94
N ILE A 211 -13.97 -20.65 -0.41
CA ILE A 211 -12.64 -20.59 0.21
C ILE A 211 -12.61 -21.47 1.47
N VAL A 212 -13.64 -21.41 2.31
CA VAL A 212 -13.71 -22.20 3.53
C VAL A 212 -13.87 -23.69 3.21
N GLU A 213 -14.75 -24.08 2.29
CA GLU A 213 -14.96 -25.48 1.91
C GLU A 213 -13.84 -26.08 1.05
N LYS A 214 -13.14 -25.29 0.22
CA LYS A 214 -11.98 -25.77 -0.57
C LYS A 214 -10.75 -25.97 0.29
N TYR A 215 -10.54 -25.15 1.31
CA TYR A 215 -9.30 -25.17 2.09
C TYR A 215 -9.45 -25.76 3.50
N ILE A 216 -10.68 -25.84 4.04
CA ILE A 216 -10.95 -26.28 5.42
C ILE A 216 -12.15 -27.26 5.41
N ARG A 217 -11.89 -28.56 5.27
CA ARG A 217 -12.91 -29.61 5.45
C ARG A 217 -12.64 -30.40 6.73
N ASN A 218 -13.65 -30.51 7.60
CA ASN A 218 -13.62 -31.32 8.83
C ASN A 218 -12.39 -31.05 9.74
N GLY A 219 -12.00 -29.79 9.91
CA GLY A 219 -10.89 -29.41 10.78
C GLY A 219 -9.51 -29.89 10.31
N ARG A 220 -9.38 -30.40 9.08
CA ARG A 220 -8.10 -30.75 8.45
C ARG A 220 -8.03 -30.15 7.06
N ILE A 221 -6.92 -29.47 6.82
CA ILE A 221 -6.53 -28.98 5.50
C ILE A 221 -6.41 -30.23 4.56
N GLU A 222 -7.22 -30.33 3.50
CA GLU A 222 -7.26 -31.51 2.60
C GLU A 222 -5.91 -31.68 1.86
N GLN A 223 -5.01 -32.49 2.43
CA GLN A 223 -3.64 -32.70 1.91
C GLN A 223 -3.61 -33.18 0.45
N SER A 224 -4.57 -33.96 -0.03
CA SER A 224 -4.48 -34.59 -1.36
C SER A 224 -4.65 -33.66 -2.57
N HIS A 225 -5.47 -32.59 -2.47
CA HIS A 225 -5.55 -31.55 -3.50
C HIS A 225 -4.43 -30.53 -3.38
N LEU A 226 -3.99 -30.30 -2.15
CA LEU A 226 -2.84 -29.47 -1.83
C LEU A 226 -1.56 -30.11 -2.36
N ASP A 227 -1.32 -31.41 -2.15
CA ASP A 227 -0.16 -32.14 -2.68
C ASP A 227 -0.04 -32.09 -4.22
N ARG A 228 -1.16 -32.00 -4.95
CA ARG A 228 -1.17 -31.87 -6.42
C ARG A 228 -0.90 -30.44 -6.90
N LEU A 229 -1.34 -29.43 -6.15
CA LEU A 229 -1.05 -28.02 -6.40
C LEU A 229 0.35 -27.63 -5.91
N PHE A 230 0.84 -28.31 -4.88
CA PHE A 230 2.05 -27.97 -4.16
C PHE A 230 3.27 -28.67 -4.75
N ASN A 231 3.19 -29.96 -5.13
CA ASN A 231 4.30 -30.68 -5.76
C ASN A 231 4.40 -30.49 -7.29
N ARG A 232 3.85 -29.40 -7.84
CA ARG A 232 4.02 -29.06 -9.26
C ARG A 232 4.89 -27.82 -9.38
N ASP A 233 5.92 -27.93 -10.21
CA ASP A 233 6.65 -26.76 -10.69
C ASP A 233 5.68 -25.90 -11.51
N HIS A 234 5.45 -24.68 -11.05
CA HIS A 234 4.64 -23.70 -11.78
C HIS A 234 5.57 -22.64 -12.34
N GLU A 235 5.80 -22.72 -13.65
CA GLU A 235 6.41 -21.64 -14.41
C GLU A 235 5.34 -20.58 -14.68
N PHE A 236 5.67 -19.33 -14.43
CA PHE A 236 4.82 -18.20 -14.77
C PHE A 236 5.57 -17.20 -15.62
N GLU A 237 4.88 -16.72 -16.65
CA GLU A 237 5.34 -15.66 -17.54
C GLU A 237 4.24 -14.60 -17.58
N MET A 238 4.56 -13.41 -17.11
CA MET A 238 3.67 -12.27 -17.12
C MET A 238 4.33 -11.15 -17.90
N HIS A 239 3.71 -10.72 -19.00
CA HIS A 239 4.14 -9.56 -19.79
C HIS A 239 2.99 -8.57 -19.91
N HIS A 240 3.24 -7.31 -19.53
CA HIS A 240 2.26 -6.24 -19.61
C HIS A 240 2.90 -4.99 -20.20
N ALA A 241 2.25 -4.39 -21.20
CA ALA A 241 2.69 -3.16 -21.83
C ALA A 241 1.56 -2.13 -21.78
N ALA A 242 1.84 -0.93 -21.27
CA ALA A 242 0.85 0.12 -21.12
C ALA A 242 1.47 1.51 -21.34
N PHE A 243 0.63 2.46 -21.78
CA PHE A 243 0.98 3.88 -21.82
C PHE A 243 0.47 4.57 -20.54
N PHE A 244 1.37 4.81 -19.59
CA PHE A 244 1.00 5.49 -18.34
C PHE A 244 0.67 6.97 -18.58
N TYR A 245 1.34 7.59 -19.57
CA TYR A 245 1.13 8.97 -19.95
C TYR A 245 1.18 9.11 -21.48
N GLU A 246 0.19 9.78 -22.05
CA GLU A 246 0.20 10.21 -23.45
C GLU A 246 -0.52 11.56 -23.54
N ALA A 247 0.21 12.58 -23.96
CA ALA A 247 -0.33 13.89 -24.23
C ALA A 247 0.18 14.35 -25.60
N THR A 248 -0.72 14.81 -26.46
CA THR A 248 -0.36 15.38 -27.76
C THR A 248 -1.12 16.68 -27.96
N ARG A 249 -0.40 17.74 -28.27
CA ARG A 249 -0.95 19.06 -28.60
C ARG A 249 -0.46 19.47 -29.97
N LYS A 250 -1.39 19.86 -30.83
CA LYS A 250 -1.10 20.41 -32.16
C LYS A 250 -1.45 21.89 -32.16
N MET A 251 -0.55 22.72 -32.65
CA MET A 251 -0.73 24.16 -32.77
C MET A 251 -0.35 24.61 -34.19
N PRO A 252 -1.13 25.48 -34.83
CA PRO A 252 -0.69 26.12 -36.06
C PRO A 252 0.44 27.11 -35.74
N THR A 253 1.48 27.14 -36.57
CA THR A 253 2.52 28.18 -36.51
C THR A 253 2.23 29.30 -37.51
N SER A 254 2.92 30.44 -37.37
CA SER A 254 2.77 31.61 -38.26
C SER A 254 3.08 31.29 -39.72
N ILE A 255 3.93 30.30 -39.98
CA ILE A 255 4.26 29.81 -41.34
C ILE A 255 3.24 28.78 -41.88
N GLY A 256 2.15 28.51 -41.14
CA GLY A 256 1.09 27.59 -41.54
C GLY A 256 1.40 26.10 -41.29
N LEU A 257 2.59 25.76 -40.78
CA LEU A 257 2.94 24.38 -40.45
C LEU A 257 2.42 23.99 -39.05
N PRO A 258 1.87 22.78 -38.86
CA PRO A 258 1.45 22.33 -37.54
C PRO A 258 2.67 21.94 -36.70
N LEU A 259 2.85 22.65 -35.58
CA LEU A 259 3.73 22.22 -34.51
C LEU A 259 3.02 21.18 -33.66
N THR A 260 3.58 19.98 -33.57
CA THR A 260 3.07 18.91 -32.68
C THR A 260 4.03 18.74 -31.51
N ILE A 261 3.54 19.00 -30.31
CA ILE A 261 4.24 18.70 -29.05
C ILE A 261 3.58 17.45 -28.48
N SER A 262 4.34 16.41 -28.17
CA SER A 262 3.80 15.24 -27.50
C SER A 262 4.74 14.66 -26.47
N GLY A 263 4.18 14.19 -25.36
CA GLY A 263 4.87 13.40 -24.36
C GLY A 263 4.22 12.02 -24.27
N LYS A 264 5.01 10.95 -24.32
CA LYS A 264 4.53 9.56 -24.20
C LYS A 264 5.40 8.81 -23.19
N LEU A 265 4.79 7.95 -22.39
CA LEU A 265 5.48 7.06 -21.45
C LEU A 265 4.97 5.63 -21.64
N PRO A 266 5.41 4.93 -22.70
CA PRO A 266 5.32 3.48 -22.78
C PRO A 266 6.14 2.83 -21.67
N THR A 267 5.51 1.88 -20.98
CA THR A 267 6.15 1.06 -19.96
C THR A 267 5.80 -0.39 -20.21
N VAL A 268 6.83 -1.23 -20.26
CA VAL A 268 6.74 -2.68 -20.33
C VAL A 268 7.19 -3.24 -19.00
N PHE A 269 6.32 -4.00 -18.37
CA PHE A 269 6.59 -4.78 -17.17
C PHE A 269 6.57 -6.26 -17.55
N SER A 270 7.57 -7.01 -17.14
CA SER A 270 7.55 -8.46 -17.24
C SER A 270 8.06 -9.12 -15.96
N ALA A 271 7.49 -10.27 -15.63
CA ALA A 271 7.92 -11.09 -14.53
C ALA A 271 7.87 -12.55 -14.99
N GLU A 272 9.04 -13.15 -15.08
CA GLU A 272 9.21 -14.56 -15.41
C GLU A 272 9.76 -15.27 -14.19
N GLY A 273 9.26 -16.47 -13.90
CA GLY A 273 9.71 -17.19 -12.72
C GLY A 273 9.23 -18.61 -12.62
N LYS A 274 9.83 -19.33 -11.67
CA LYS A 274 9.45 -20.68 -11.27
C LYS A 274 9.11 -20.66 -9.79
N PHE A 275 7.90 -21.11 -9.49
CA PHE A 275 7.45 -21.38 -8.13
C PHE A 275 7.46 -22.89 -7.91
N GLN A 276 8.22 -23.34 -6.91
CA GLN A 276 8.28 -24.73 -6.49
C GLN A 276 7.92 -24.79 -5.00
N MET A 277 7.09 -25.74 -4.63
CA MET A 277 6.77 -25.99 -3.23
C MET A 277 6.95 -27.47 -2.94
N GLU A 278 7.57 -27.78 -1.81
CA GLU A 278 7.88 -29.13 -1.38
C GLU A 278 7.29 -29.34 0.00
N MET A 279 6.40 -30.31 0.15
CA MET A 279 5.92 -30.74 1.47
C MET A 279 6.99 -31.60 2.14
N LEU A 280 7.50 -31.16 3.29
CA LEU A 280 8.42 -31.93 4.14
C LEU A 280 7.60 -32.71 5.19
N PRO A 281 8.09 -33.84 5.73
CA PRO A 281 7.35 -34.66 6.69
C PRO A 281 6.81 -33.92 7.93
N LEU A 282 7.44 -32.79 8.30
CA LEU A 282 7.07 -31.94 9.42
C LEU A 282 7.16 -30.44 9.03
N GLY A 283 6.94 -30.09 7.75
CA GLY A 283 7.17 -28.72 7.28
C GLY A 283 6.81 -28.46 5.82
N VAL A 284 7.06 -27.24 5.36
CA VAL A 284 6.85 -26.80 3.97
C VAL A 284 8.08 -26.03 3.53
N ARG A 285 8.65 -26.38 2.37
CA ARG A 285 9.68 -25.59 1.70
C ARG A 285 9.09 -24.95 0.47
N VAL A 286 9.28 -23.64 0.33
CA VAL A 286 8.85 -22.82 -0.80
C VAL A 286 10.09 -22.26 -1.47
N GLN A 287 10.27 -22.52 -2.76
CA GLN A 287 11.31 -21.90 -3.59
C GLN A 287 10.64 -21.03 -4.66
N LEU A 288 10.96 -19.75 -4.65
CA LEU A 288 10.50 -18.78 -5.63
C LEU A 288 11.72 -18.20 -6.36
N LYS A 289 11.86 -18.55 -7.63
CA LYS A 289 12.83 -17.94 -8.55
C LYS A 289 12.08 -16.97 -9.43
N VAL A 290 12.31 -15.67 -9.30
CA VAL A 290 11.62 -14.66 -10.09
C VAL A 290 12.59 -13.63 -10.66
N GLN A 291 12.37 -13.24 -11.91
CA GLN A 291 13.13 -12.24 -12.62
C GLN A 291 12.16 -11.13 -13.09
N PRO A 292 11.78 -10.20 -12.20
CA PRO A 292 11.10 -8.98 -12.61
C PRO A 292 12.00 -8.13 -13.51
N SER A 293 11.43 -7.63 -14.60
CA SER A 293 12.01 -6.59 -15.45
C SER A 293 11.00 -5.49 -15.78
N LEU A 294 11.49 -4.26 -15.80
CA LEU A 294 10.75 -3.06 -16.08
C LEU A 294 11.53 -2.25 -17.11
N ALA A 295 10.91 -1.89 -18.23
CA ALA A 295 11.45 -0.98 -19.21
C ALA A 295 10.45 0.15 -19.44
N ALA A 296 10.80 1.37 -19.05
CA ALA A 296 9.96 2.55 -19.20
C ALA A 296 10.71 3.62 -19.99
N THR A 297 10.15 4.08 -21.11
CA THR A 297 10.79 5.12 -21.93
C THR A 297 9.87 6.32 -22.03
N HIS A 298 10.26 7.43 -21.42
CA HIS A 298 9.60 8.72 -21.61
C HIS A 298 10.13 9.38 -22.89
N ILE A 299 9.23 9.68 -23.81
CA ILE A 299 9.51 10.33 -25.09
C ILE A 299 8.80 11.68 -25.08
N SER A 300 9.55 12.76 -24.90
CA SER A 300 9.03 14.12 -25.07
C SER A 300 9.52 14.67 -26.39
N GLN A 301 8.62 14.96 -27.34
CA GLN A 301 8.98 15.39 -28.69
C GLN A 301 8.25 16.66 -29.10
N MET A 302 8.94 17.48 -29.85
CA MET A 302 8.43 18.66 -30.53
C MET A 302 8.80 18.55 -32.00
N ARG A 303 7.80 18.48 -32.88
CA ARG A 303 8.00 18.22 -34.30
C ARG A 303 7.17 19.12 -35.20
N PHE A 304 7.77 19.51 -36.31
CA PHE A 304 7.09 20.01 -37.48
C PHE A 304 6.80 18.86 -38.41
N TRP A 305 5.55 18.78 -38.86
CA TRP A 305 5.15 17.80 -39.84
C TRP A 305 4.79 18.49 -41.14
N THR A 306 5.41 18.04 -42.23
CA THR A 306 5.02 18.34 -43.60
C THR A 306 4.79 17.02 -44.35
N PRO A 307 4.04 17.02 -45.46
CA PRO A 307 3.89 15.82 -46.28
C PRO A 307 5.21 15.30 -46.88
N LEU A 308 6.25 16.14 -46.97
CA LEU A 308 7.55 15.78 -47.56
C LEU A 308 8.54 15.26 -46.52
N PHE A 309 8.58 15.92 -45.36
CA PHE A 309 9.48 15.57 -44.27
C PHE A 309 8.89 15.92 -42.90
N GLU A 310 9.37 15.21 -41.90
CA GLU A 310 9.14 15.46 -40.49
C GLU A 310 10.47 15.85 -39.87
N GLN A 311 10.51 16.98 -39.16
CA GLN A 311 11.69 17.41 -38.43
C GLN A 311 11.32 17.77 -37.01
N GLY A 312 12.23 17.53 -36.08
CA GLY A 312 11.95 17.88 -34.70
C GLY A 312 13.10 17.60 -33.75
N VAL A 313 12.81 17.85 -32.49
CA VAL A 313 13.67 17.51 -31.38
C VAL A 313 12.86 16.60 -30.45
N LYS A 314 13.50 15.54 -29.97
CA LYS A 314 12.94 14.64 -28.97
C LYS A 314 13.93 14.45 -27.83
N MET A 315 13.41 14.32 -26.63
CA MET A 315 14.13 13.88 -25.44
C MET A 315 13.68 12.45 -25.14
N LEU A 316 14.64 11.54 -25.11
CA LEU A 316 14.44 10.16 -24.71
C LEU A 316 14.96 10.01 -23.28
N THR A 317 14.12 9.53 -22.37
CA THR A 317 14.53 9.17 -21.02
C THR A 317 14.07 7.73 -20.78
N SER A 318 15.00 6.79 -20.76
CA SER A 318 14.69 5.38 -20.51
C SER A 318 15.17 4.96 -19.13
N VAL A 319 14.36 4.15 -18.46
CA VAL A 319 14.71 3.45 -17.24
C VAL A 319 14.44 1.98 -17.48
N GLU A 320 15.49 1.19 -17.41
CA GLU A 320 15.47 -0.26 -17.49
C GLU A 320 15.92 -0.81 -16.14
N ALA A 321 15.12 -1.67 -15.53
CA ALA A 321 15.45 -2.34 -14.29
C ALA A 321 15.21 -3.83 -14.43
N GLN A 322 16.17 -4.65 -14.03
CA GLN A 322 16.07 -6.10 -14.03
C GLN A 322 16.71 -6.64 -12.76
N ILE A 323 15.90 -7.25 -11.88
CA ILE A 323 16.35 -7.68 -10.55
C ILE A 323 16.04 -9.16 -10.40
N PRO A 324 16.98 -10.08 -10.68
CA PRO A 324 16.76 -11.50 -10.44
C PRO A 324 16.80 -11.76 -8.93
N VAL A 325 15.76 -12.40 -8.39
CA VAL A 325 15.69 -12.78 -6.98
C VAL A 325 15.34 -14.27 -6.87
N GLU A 326 16.13 -15.00 -6.11
CA GLU A 326 15.82 -16.37 -5.70
C GLU A 326 15.57 -16.36 -4.18
N ILE A 327 14.33 -16.65 -3.80
CA ILE A 327 13.87 -16.70 -2.42
C ILE A 327 13.57 -18.15 -2.08
N THR A 328 14.19 -18.68 -1.04
CA THR A 328 13.86 -20.00 -0.47
C THR A 328 13.37 -19.79 0.95
N ALA A 329 12.13 -20.18 1.25
CA ALA A 329 11.55 -20.14 2.58
C ALA A 329 11.21 -21.57 3.03
N GLU A 330 11.80 -22.03 4.13
CA GLU A 330 11.55 -23.34 4.70
C GLU A 330 10.96 -23.18 6.10
N VAL A 331 9.74 -23.70 6.29
CA VAL A 331 9.02 -23.73 7.55
C VAL A 331 9.04 -25.16 8.07
N THR A 332 9.60 -25.40 9.26
CA THR A 332 9.56 -26.72 9.90
C THR A 332 8.99 -26.64 11.31
N PHE A 333 8.22 -27.67 11.68
CA PHE A 333 7.57 -27.85 12.97
C PHE A 333 8.12 -29.12 13.63
N LYS A 334 9.28 -29.01 14.27
CA LYS A 334 9.94 -30.12 14.99
C LYS A 334 9.94 -29.86 16.49
N GLY A 335 8.75 -29.78 17.09
CA GLY A 335 8.57 -29.40 18.51
C GLY A 335 8.82 -27.91 18.80
N GLN A 336 9.50 -27.20 17.89
CA GLN A 336 9.65 -25.75 17.83
C GLN A 336 9.27 -25.29 16.41
N PHE A 337 8.78 -24.06 16.27
CA PHE A 337 8.52 -23.45 14.96
C PHE A 337 9.82 -22.84 14.44
N GLU A 338 10.35 -23.37 13.34
CA GLU A 338 11.53 -22.83 12.67
C GLU A 338 11.15 -22.32 11.28
N LEU A 339 11.40 -21.03 11.02
CA LEU A 339 11.32 -20.40 9.70
C LEU A 339 12.73 -20.04 9.25
N ASN A 340 13.24 -20.76 8.25
CA ASN A 340 14.45 -20.42 7.53
C ASN A 340 14.07 -19.65 6.27
N TYR A 341 14.67 -18.49 6.04
CA TYR A 341 14.41 -17.64 4.90
C TYR A 341 15.75 -17.23 4.29
N ASP A 342 15.99 -17.75 3.09
CA ASP A 342 17.23 -17.58 2.34
C ASP A 342 16.95 -16.72 1.10
N VAL A 343 17.62 -15.58 1.00
CA VAL A 343 17.60 -14.75 -0.20
C VAL A 343 18.94 -14.88 -0.89
N VAL A 344 18.90 -15.37 -2.12
CA VAL A 344 20.06 -15.54 -2.99
C VAL A 344 20.04 -14.46 -4.06
N PHE A 345 21.14 -13.72 -4.13
CA PHE A 345 21.38 -12.76 -5.21
C PHE A 345 22.24 -13.39 -6.30
N PRO A 346 22.04 -13.01 -7.58
CA PRO A 346 22.74 -13.61 -8.72
C PRO A 346 24.26 -13.39 -8.69
N GLU A 347 25.01 -14.41 -9.11
CA GLU A 347 26.49 -14.42 -9.09
C GLU A 347 27.14 -13.64 -10.23
N ASN A 348 26.44 -13.46 -11.34
CA ASN A 348 27.00 -12.86 -12.56
C ASN A 348 26.88 -11.34 -12.56
N LYS A 349 27.85 -10.70 -13.23
CA LYS A 349 27.80 -9.27 -13.54
C LYS A 349 26.53 -8.98 -14.34
N LYS A 350 25.53 -8.37 -13.69
CA LYS A 350 24.26 -8.01 -14.31
C LYS A 350 23.94 -6.55 -14.00
N THR A 351 23.51 -5.83 -15.03
CA THR A 351 22.98 -4.48 -14.88
C THR A 351 21.63 -4.58 -14.19
N LEU A 352 21.54 -4.05 -12.98
CA LEU A 352 20.29 -4.03 -12.22
C LEU A 352 19.38 -2.90 -12.68
N ILE A 353 19.98 -1.72 -12.88
CA ILE A 353 19.26 -0.51 -13.25
C ILE A 353 20.11 0.23 -14.28
N ARG A 354 19.51 0.59 -15.40
CA ARG A 354 20.08 1.47 -16.41
C ARG A 354 19.10 2.61 -16.63
N ALA A 355 19.51 3.81 -16.28
CA ALA A 355 18.80 5.02 -16.61
C ALA A 355 19.63 5.79 -17.64
N HIS A 356 19.05 6.13 -18.78
CA HIS A 356 19.71 6.97 -19.76
C HIS A 356 18.78 8.07 -20.24
N ARG A 357 19.37 9.23 -20.54
CA ARG A 357 18.69 10.41 -21.04
C ARG A 357 19.46 10.97 -22.21
N ARG A 358 18.79 11.16 -23.34
CA ARG A 358 19.41 11.63 -24.57
C ARG A 358 18.52 12.61 -25.33
N PRO A 359 18.95 13.87 -25.52
CA PRO A 359 18.34 14.78 -26.47
C PRO A 359 18.75 14.41 -27.91
N VAL A 360 17.79 14.36 -28.82
CA VAL A 360 18.00 13.95 -30.21
C VAL A 360 17.26 14.91 -31.15
N GLY A 361 17.98 15.52 -32.08
CA GLY A 361 17.39 16.12 -33.27
C GLY A 361 17.14 15.03 -34.30
N PHE A 362 15.99 15.08 -34.98
CA PHE A 362 15.67 14.09 -36.01
C PHE A 362 15.10 14.74 -37.26
N LEU A 363 15.44 14.15 -38.40
CA LEU A 363 14.88 14.46 -39.71
C LEU A 363 14.43 13.15 -40.37
N ARG A 364 13.19 13.10 -40.81
CA ARG A 364 12.61 11.94 -41.50
C ARG A 364 11.99 12.39 -42.81
N PHE A 365 12.45 11.83 -43.92
CA PHE A 365 11.82 12.01 -45.22
C PHE A 365 10.71 10.97 -45.40
N LEU A 366 9.51 11.40 -45.79
CA LEU A 366 8.39 10.50 -46.05
C LEU A 366 8.55 9.91 -47.47
N LYS A 367 8.75 8.59 -47.58
CA LYS A 367 8.69 7.89 -48.87
C LYS A 367 7.24 7.65 -49.29
N GLN A 368 6.99 7.53 -50.60
CA GLN A 368 5.66 7.34 -51.18
C GLN A 368 4.97 6.02 -50.77
N ASN A 369 5.72 5.04 -50.27
CA ASN A 369 5.16 3.76 -49.80
C ASN A 369 4.75 3.83 -48.32
N PRO A 370 3.45 3.70 -47.98
CA PRO A 370 2.97 3.78 -46.60
C PRO A 370 3.31 2.56 -45.73
N MET A 371 3.85 1.48 -46.32
CA MET A 371 4.17 0.22 -45.63
C MET A 371 5.65 0.10 -45.23
N GLU A 372 6.52 0.99 -45.70
CA GLU A 372 7.93 1.02 -45.29
C GLU A 372 8.11 2.02 -44.14
N TYR A 373 8.49 1.52 -42.96
CA TYR A 373 8.91 2.38 -41.86
C TYR A 373 10.27 3.01 -42.21
N VAL A 374 10.28 4.31 -42.49
CA VAL A 374 11.53 5.03 -42.77
C VAL A 374 12.22 5.36 -41.45
N GLU A 375 13.40 4.81 -41.21
CA GLU A 375 14.26 5.22 -40.08
C GLU A 375 14.57 6.72 -40.19
N ALA A 376 14.45 7.45 -39.09
CA ALA A 376 14.80 8.86 -39.06
C ALA A 376 16.32 9.01 -39.00
N GLU A 377 16.87 10.00 -39.68
CA GLU A 377 18.24 10.44 -39.42
C GLU A 377 18.24 11.15 -38.06
N GLU A 378 18.88 10.52 -37.07
CA GLU A 378 18.91 10.97 -35.68
C GLU A 378 20.32 11.47 -35.33
N MET A 379 20.39 12.66 -34.75
CA MET A 379 21.63 13.24 -34.24
C MET A 379 21.45 13.60 -32.78
N THR A 380 22.29 13.06 -31.90
CA THR A 380 22.33 13.46 -30.49
C THR A 380 22.77 14.92 -30.41
N LEU A 381 22.00 15.73 -29.68
CA LEU A 381 22.35 17.13 -29.45
C LEU A 381 23.34 17.19 -28.28
N VAL A 382 24.55 17.66 -28.54
CA VAL A 382 25.61 17.80 -27.52
C VAL A 382 25.63 19.24 -27.04
N HIS A 383 25.61 19.44 -25.73
CA HIS A 383 25.70 20.79 -25.17
C HIS A 383 27.18 21.22 -25.13
N PRO A 384 27.58 22.41 -25.63
CA PRO A 384 28.99 22.81 -25.69
C PRO A 384 29.74 22.81 -24.34
N MET A 385 29.01 22.97 -23.23
CA MET A 385 29.55 22.94 -21.86
C MET A 385 29.28 21.63 -21.11
N GLU A 386 28.89 20.56 -21.81
CA GLU A 386 28.50 19.28 -21.21
C GLU A 386 29.61 18.67 -20.31
N GLU A 387 30.86 18.72 -20.75
CA GLU A 387 32.01 18.27 -19.94
C GLU A 387 32.16 19.04 -18.61
N GLN A 388 31.70 20.30 -18.54
CA GLN A 388 31.77 21.12 -17.33
C GLN A 388 30.55 20.93 -16.43
N LEU A 389 29.41 20.58 -17.02
CA LEU A 389 28.11 20.41 -16.37
C LEU A 389 27.91 19.00 -15.81
N THR A 390 28.66 18.03 -16.31
CA THR A 390 28.51 16.62 -15.97
C THR A 390 29.75 16.09 -15.24
N ASN A 391 29.52 15.14 -14.34
CA ASN A 391 30.55 14.44 -13.59
C ASN A 391 30.46 12.95 -13.90
N ASN A 392 31.59 12.36 -14.29
CA ASN A 392 31.72 10.92 -14.36
C ASN A 392 31.74 10.35 -12.94
N VAL A 393 30.81 9.44 -12.69
CA VAL A 393 30.63 8.73 -11.45
C VAL A 393 31.08 7.28 -11.67
N ASP A 394 31.96 6.79 -10.81
CA ASP A 394 32.29 5.38 -10.69
C ASP A 394 32.50 5.08 -9.20
N TYR A 395 31.41 4.69 -8.52
CA TYR A 395 31.43 4.35 -7.11
C TYR A 395 31.10 2.88 -6.91
N VAL A 396 31.91 2.21 -6.09
CA VAL A 396 31.64 0.84 -5.65
C VAL A 396 31.12 0.89 -4.22
N HIS A 397 29.87 0.51 -4.02
CA HIS A 397 29.23 0.42 -2.72
C HIS A 397 29.01 -1.05 -2.35
N ASN A 398 29.33 -1.41 -1.11
CA ASN A 398 28.96 -2.70 -0.54
C ASN A 398 27.60 -2.57 0.14
N PHE A 399 26.58 -3.23 -0.41
CA PHE A 399 25.24 -3.27 0.19
C PHE A 399 24.85 -4.72 0.45
N TYR A 400 24.67 -5.09 1.73
CA TYR A 400 24.35 -6.45 2.18
C TYR A 400 25.25 -7.55 1.58
N GLY A 401 26.55 -7.28 1.42
CA GLY A 401 27.53 -8.22 0.85
C GLY A 401 27.67 -8.17 -0.67
N MET A 402 26.75 -7.49 -1.38
CA MET A 402 26.84 -7.22 -2.82
C MET A 402 27.75 -6.03 -3.11
N GLN A 403 28.68 -6.18 -4.04
CA GLN A 403 29.41 -5.06 -4.63
C GLN A 403 28.55 -4.46 -5.75
N ILE A 404 27.94 -3.32 -5.47
CA ILE A 404 27.19 -2.53 -6.45
C ILE A 404 28.13 -1.46 -6.99
N GLN A 405 28.50 -1.59 -8.26
CA GLN A 405 29.21 -0.56 -9.00
C GLN A 405 28.18 0.34 -9.68
N THR A 406 28.16 1.61 -9.30
CA THR A 406 27.38 2.65 -9.97
C THR A 406 28.32 3.42 -10.89
N ARG A 407 28.10 3.32 -12.20
CA ARG A 407 28.91 3.98 -13.23
C ARG A 407 28.05 4.88 -14.10
N GLY A 408 28.62 5.97 -14.61
CA GLY A 408 27.97 6.78 -15.64
C GLY A 408 28.25 8.26 -15.50
N ASN A 409 27.47 9.08 -16.19
CA ASN A 409 27.60 10.53 -16.24
C ASN A 409 26.37 11.21 -15.64
N ILE A 410 26.56 11.99 -14.57
CA ILE A 410 25.48 12.67 -13.83
C ILE A 410 25.72 14.19 -13.86
N LEU A 411 24.66 14.99 -13.85
CA LEU A 411 24.77 16.44 -13.73
C LEU A 411 25.39 16.86 -12.39
N ARG A 412 26.35 17.78 -12.44
CA ARG A 412 27.03 18.37 -11.28
C ARG A 412 26.12 19.28 -10.45
N SER A 413 25.17 19.95 -11.09
CA SER A 413 24.15 20.76 -10.41
C SER A 413 22.77 20.54 -11.02
N TRP A 414 21.78 20.38 -10.14
CA TRP A 414 20.37 20.12 -10.48
C TRP A 414 19.54 21.42 -10.56
N THR A 415 20.20 22.58 -10.63
CA THR A 415 19.56 23.90 -10.40
C THR A 415 18.98 24.59 -11.63
N ALA A 416 19.21 24.10 -12.85
CA ALA A 416 18.67 24.73 -14.05
C ALA A 416 17.89 23.72 -14.91
N PHE A 417 16.68 24.11 -15.31
CA PHE A 417 15.91 23.37 -16.32
C PHE A 417 16.72 23.15 -17.60
N GLU A 418 17.57 24.10 -17.98
CA GLU A 418 18.46 24.02 -19.15
C GLU A 418 19.52 22.92 -19.01
N THR A 419 20.14 22.75 -17.83
CA THR A 419 21.12 21.67 -17.62
C THR A 419 20.44 20.32 -17.57
N LEU A 420 19.24 20.26 -16.96
CA LEU A 420 18.42 19.05 -16.93
C LEU A 420 17.93 18.66 -18.33
N ALA A 421 17.54 19.63 -19.17
CA ALA A 421 16.84 19.39 -20.43
C ALA A 421 17.74 19.12 -21.64
N PHE A 422 19.04 19.36 -21.59
CA PHE A 422 19.89 19.33 -22.80
C PHE A 422 21.21 18.56 -22.68
N CYS A 423 21.53 17.93 -21.55
CA CYS A 423 22.74 17.10 -21.43
C CYS A 423 22.41 15.61 -21.55
N GLU A 424 23.34 14.82 -22.11
CA GLU A 424 23.28 13.37 -22.07
C GLU A 424 23.61 12.89 -20.65
N GLN A 425 22.81 11.95 -20.16
CA GLN A 425 23.04 11.34 -18.84
C GLN A 425 22.93 9.84 -19.00
N GLU A 426 23.86 9.11 -18.41
CA GLU A 426 23.80 7.66 -18.34
C GLU A 426 24.14 7.26 -16.91
N LEU A 427 23.34 6.38 -16.35
CA LEU A 427 23.55 5.83 -15.02
C LEU A 427 23.29 4.34 -15.09
N GLU A 428 24.32 3.56 -14.81
CA GLU A 428 24.26 2.11 -14.76
C GLU A 428 24.66 1.63 -13.38
N MET A 429 23.75 0.91 -12.72
CA MET A 429 24.02 0.18 -11.50
C MET A 429 24.22 -1.28 -11.84
N ILE A 430 25.42 -1.78 -11.57
CA ILE A 430 25.83 -3.13 -11.90
C ILE A 430 26.22 -3.85 -10.61
N VAL A 431 25.68 -5.05 -10.40
CA VAL A 431 26.20 -5.93 -9.35
C VAL A 431 27.39 -6.68 -9.91
N ASP A 432 28.53 -6.61 -9.23
CA ASP A 432 29.75 -7.35 -9.58
C ASP A 432 30.11 -8.29 -8.43
N ASN A 433 29.49 -9.48 -8.40
CA ASN A 433 29.70 -10.43 -7.31
C ASN A 433 30.87 -11.40 -7.60
N ARG A 434 32.10 -10.88 -7.68
CA ARG A 434 33.31 -11.68 -8.00
C ARG A 434 33.75 -12.69 -6.94
N ARG A 435 33.12 -12.70 -5.75
CA ARG A 435 33.57 -13.45 -4.57
C ARG A 435 32.56 -14.53 -4.10
N GLY A 436 31.72 -15.04 -5.00
CA GLY A 436 30.81 -16.16 -4.76
C GLY A 436 29.40 -15.76 -4.30
N ARG A 437 28.48 -16.74 -4.24
CA ARG A 437 27.07 -16.58 -3.86
C ARG A 437 26.92 -15.80 -2.54
N ASN A 438 26.30 -14.62 -2.62
CA ASN A 438 25.87 -13.92 -1.41
C ASN A 438 24.49 -14.46 -1.04
N GLU A 439 24.43 -15.12 0.09
CA GLU A 439 23.21 -15.66 0.67
C GLU A 439 22.95 -14.91 1.98
N ILE A 440 21.77 -14.32 2.10
CA ILE A 440 21.27 -13.82 3.39
C ILE A 440 20.41 -14.93 3.96
N LYS A 441 20.86 -15.54 5.05
CA LYS A 441 20.11 -16.59 5.75
C LYS A 441 19.52 -15.99 7.01
N SER A 442 18.21 -15.91 7.09
CA SER A 442 17.53 -15.58 8.34
C SER A 442 16.82 -16.80 8.90
N ARG A 443 17.02 -17.05 10.20
CA ARG A 443 16.41 -18.14 10.94
C ARG A 443 15.62 -17.56 12.10
N LEU A 444 14.32 -17.74 12.08
CA LEU A 444 13.41 -17.42 13.17
C LEU A 444 13.01 -18.73 13.85
N VAL A 445 13.32 -18.86 15.14
CA VAL A 445 12.90 -19.99 15.99
C VAL A 445 11.97 -19.47 17.07
N ILE A 446 10.77 -20.05 17.14
CA ILE A 446 9.80 -19.80 18.21
C ILE A 446 9.67 -21.09 19.01
N GLU A 447 10.11 -21.07 20.26
CA GLU A 447 10.00 -22.20 21.18
C GLU A 447 8.56 -22.33 21.70
N PRO A 448 8.06 -23.56 21.97
CA PRO A 448 6.74 -23.78 22.54
C PRO A 448 6.62 -23.15 23.94
N LEU A 449 5.39 -22.83 24.34
CA LEU A 449 5.11 -22.27 25.67
C LEU A 449 5.56 -23.24 26.77
N GLU A 450 6.60 -22.87 27.51
CA GLU A 450 6.95 -23.54 28.76
C GLU A 450 6.22 -22.86 29.92
N SER A 451 5.43 -23.64 30.66
CA SER A 451 4.85 -23.22 31.95
C SER A 451 5.97 -23.14 32.99
N GLY A 452 6.24 -21.95 33.50
CA GLY A 452 7.28 -21.70 34.50
C GLY A 452 6.76 -20.83 35.65
N ARG A 453 7.45 -20.85 36.80
CA ARG A 453 7.19 -19.87 37.86
C ARG A 453 7.62 -18.48 37.37
N ILE A 454 6.77 -17.48 37.56
CA ILE A 454 7.11 -16.08 37.31
C ILE A 454 8.36 -15.75 38.15
N GLU A 455 9.47 -15.41 37.49
CA GLU A 455 10.67 -14.94 38.18
C GLU A 455 10.30 -13.69 38.98
N LYS A 456 10.80 -13.57 40.23
CA LYS A 456 10.59 -12.40 41.10
C LYS A 456 10.72 -11.12 40.27
N MET A 457 9.67 -10.30 40.23
CA MET A 457 9.70 -9.00 39.55
C MET A 457 10.83 -8.17 40.17
N SER A 458 11.97 -8.05 39.50
CA SER A 458 13.16 -7.41 40.05
C SER A 458 13.05 -5.88 39.98
N SER A 459 13.06 -5.26 41.16
CA SER A 459 13.63 -3.95 41.55
C SER A 459 13.54 -2.73 40.61
N GLY A 460 12.48 -2.59 39.82
CA GLY A 460 12.22 -1.38 39.01
C GLY A 460 10.78 -0.85 39.10
N TYR A 461 9.82 -1.73 39.35
CA TYR A 461 8.39 -1.37 39.39
C TYR A 461 7.96 -0.65 40.67
N GLU A 462 8.70 -0.80 41.78
CA GLU A 462 8.37 -0.12 43.04
C GLU A 462 8.36 1.41 42.88
N LYS A 463 9.21 1.96 42.00
CA LYS A 463 9.26 3.41 41.72
C LYS A 463 8.16 3.90 40.79
N LEU A 464 7.66 3.07 39.88
CA LEU A 464 6.60 3.46 38.92
C LEU A 464 5.24 3.65 39.61
N PHE A 465 5.07 3.10 40.81
CA PHE A 465 3.82 3.15 41.55
C PHE A 465 3.91 3.95 42.85
N GLU A 466 5.11 4.34 43.32
CA GLU A 466 5.27 5.32 44.42
C GLU A 466 4.54 6.64 44.09
N ASP A 467 4.61 7.09 42.83
CA ASP A 467 3.93 8.30 42.34
C ASP A 467 2.39 8.17 42.34
N GLU A 468 1.83 6.96 42.26
CA GLU A 468 0.36 6.71 42.30
C GLU A 468 -0.19 6.65 43.74
N PHE A 469 0.68 6.58 44.75
CA PHE A 469 0.30 6.51 46.16
C PHE A 469 0.52 7.82 46.93
N GLU A 470 1.00 8.89 46.29
CA GLU A 470 0.99 10.22 46.90
C GLU A 470 -0.46 10.75 46.97
N PRO A 471 -1.02 10.97 48.17
CA PRO A 471 -2.36 11.53 48.29
C PRO A 471 -2.36 13.01 47.90
N GLU A 472 -3.37 13.47 47.15
CA GLU A 472 -3.70 14.91 47.13
C GLU A 472 -4.03 15.33 48.57
N ASP A 473 -3.34 16.36 49.07
CA ASP A 473 -3.50 16.92 50.41
C ASP A 473 -4.94 17.46 50.62
N SER A 474 -5.84 16.57 51.06
CA SER A 474 -7.11 16.96 51.63
C SER A 474 -7.20 16.45 53.07
N GLU A 475 -7.56 17.34 53.99
CA GLU A 475 -7.56 17.13 55.46
C GLU A 475 -8.52 16.02 55.96
N TYR A 476 -9.21 15.31 55.06
CA TYR A 476 -10.22 14.32 55.41
C TYR A 476 -10.04 12.97 54.66
N SER A 477 -8.85 12.38 54.70
CA SER A 477 -8.73 10.92 54.42
C SER A 477 -7.61 10.24 55.21
N VAL A 478 -7.90 9.98 56.49
CA VAL A 478 -7.73 8.71 57.21
C VAL A 478 -6.47 7.87 56.91
N ARG A 479 -5.48 7.94 57.81
CA ARG A 479 -4.30 7.04 57.91
C ARG A 479 -4.60 5.52 58.06
N ARG A 480 -5.87 5.09 58.16
CA ARG A 480 -6.24 3.66 58.24
C ARG A 480 -6.36 2.97 56.87
N THR A 481 -6.69 3.69 55.80
CA THR A 481 -6.92 3.11 54.47
C THR A 481 -5.64 2.83 53.69
N GLU A 482 -4.55 3.54 53.97
CA GLU A 482 -3.28 3.36 53.25
C GLU A 482 -2.60 2.02 53.58
N LYS A 483 -2.61 1.64 54.87
CA LYS A 483 -2.01 0.38 55.33
C LYS A 483 -2.73 -0.83 54.74
N GLU A 484 -4.08 -0.79 54.72
CA GLU A 484 -4.90 -1.83 54.10
C GLU A 484 -4.70 -1.89 52.57
N ARG A 485 -4.54 -0.75 51.88
CA ARG A 485 -4.23 -0.72 50.44
C ARG A 485 -2.85 -1.32 50.14
N ARG A 486 -1.83 -1.01 50.95
CA ARG A 486 -0.48 -1.59 50.83
C ARG A 486 -0.49 -3.10 51.11
N GLU A 487 -1.22 -3.55 52.13
CA GLU A 487 -1.38 -4.98 52.45
C GLU A 487 -2.16 -5.73 51.35
N HIS A 488 -3.23 -5.15 50.83
CA HIS A 488 -3.98 -5.71 49.69
C HIS A 488 -3.14 -5.77 48.42
N PHE A 489 -2.29 -4.76 48.18
CA PHE A 489 -1.37 -4.74 47.05
C PHE A 489 -0.27 -5.81 47.19
N GLN A 490 0.37 -5.91 48.36
CA GLN A 490 1.36 -6.96 48.63
C GLN A 490 0.76 -8.36 48.48
N LYS A 491 -0.51 -8.54 48.88
CA LYS A 491 -1.25 -9.79 48.64
C LYS A 491 -1.43 -10.04 47.15
N ARG A 492 -1.84 -9.03 46.37
CA ARG A 492 -2.00 -9.13 44.91
C ARG A 492 -0.68 -9.44 44.19
N VAL A 493 0.43 -8.85 44.61
CA VAL A 493 1.77 -9.14 44.07
C VAL A 493 2.18 -10.58 44.39
N ARG A 494 1.96 -11.07 45.61
CA ARG A 494 2.21 -12.49 45.96
C ARG A 494 1.31 -13.46 45.19
N ASP A 495 0.05 -13.09 44.95
CA ASP A 495 -0.89 -13.88 44.16
C ASP A 495 -0.46 -13.95 42.67
N ILE A 496 0.12 -12.86 42.14
CA ILE A 496 0.72 -12.82 40.79
C ILE A 496 2.01 -13.64 40.74
N GLU A 497 2.91 -13.49 41.72
CA GLU A 497 4.17 -14.27 41.79
C GLU A 497 3.93 -15.78 42.01
N SER A 498 2.78 -16.16 42.57
CA SER A 498 2.38 -17.56 42.77
C SER A 498 1.57 -18.15 41.60
N GLY A 499 1.21 -17.34 40.61
CA GLY A 499 0.56 -17.79 39.37
C GLY A 499 1.50 -18.53 38.42
N GLU A 500 0.91 -19.34 37.54
CA GLU A 500 1.65 -19.96 36.42
C GLU A 500 1.93 -18.89 35.36
N GLY A 501 3.22 -18.64 35.11
CA GLY A 501 3.68 -17.74 34.05
C GLY A 501 4.04 -18.53 32.79
N TYR A 502 3.92 -17.86 31.66
CA TYR A 502 4.29 -18.41 30.36
C TYR A 502 5.55 -17.72 29.87
N LYS A 503 6.64 -18.47 29.69
CA LYS A 503 7.88 -17.93 29.13
C LYS A 503 7.88 -18.14 27.63
N HIS A 504 7.92 -17.05 26.87
CA HIS A 504 8.14 -17.11 25.43
C HIS A 504 9.59 -16.79 25.10
N ARG A 505 10.21 -17.62 24.27
CA ARG A 505 11.51 -17.34 23.67
C ARG A 505 11.36 -17.26 22.16
N ILE A 506 11.56 -16.06 21.63
CA ILE A 506 11.67 -15.82 20.19
C ILE A 506 13.15 -15.56 19.92
N MET A 507 13.76 -16.41 19.08
CA MET A 507 15.12 -16.21 18.59
C MET A 507 15.05 -15.84 17.11
N PHE A 508 15.46 -14.64 16.78
CA PHE A 508 15.69 -14.23 15.40
C PHE A 508 17.18 -14.09 15.16
N LYS A 509 17.69 -14.85 14.18
CA LYS A 509 19.08 -14.85 13.78
C LYS A 509 19.18 -14.48 12.31
N VAL A 510 19.94 -13.45 11.99
CA VAL A 510 20.29 -13.11 10.60
C VAL A 510 21.78 -13.37 10.44
N GLU A 511 22.12 -14.25 9.50
CA GLU A 511 23.48 -14.55 9.10
C GLU A 511 23.67 -14.08 7.65
N ASN A 512 24.66 -13.21 7.47
CA ASN A 512 25.24 -12.97 6.16
C ASN A 512 26.59 -13.68 6.15
N ASN A 513 26.95 -14.35 5.05
CA ASN A 513 28.26 -15.03 4.89
C ASN A 513 29.48 -14.12 5.15
N LYS A 514 29.28 -12.80 5.33
CA LYS A 514 30.34 -11.79 5.50
C LYS A 514 30.20 -10.86 6.72
N GLU A 515 29.08 -10.79 7.45
CA GLU A 515 28.92 -9.86 8.59
C GLU A 515 27.92 -10.33 9.68
N LYS A 516 28.10 -9.73 10.88
CA LYS A 516 27.62 -10.14 12.22
C LYS A 516 26.18 -10.65 12.35
N THR A 517 26.08 -11.66 13.20
CA THR A 517 24.88 -12.17 13.86
C THR A 517 24.22 -11.10 14.73
N LEU A 518 22.94 -10.83 14.49
CA LEU A 518 22.06 -10.12 15.42
C LEU A 518 21.15 -11.17 16.06
N ASP A 519 21.42 -11.48 17.33
CA ASP A 519 20.57 -12.34 18.16
C ASP A 519 19.70 -11.43 19.04
N ILE A 520 18.40 -11.41 18.76
CA ILE A 520 17.43 -10.71 19.61
C ILE A 520 16.67 -11.79 20.39
N GLU A 521 16.93 -11.89 21.68
CA GLU A 521 16.17 -12.73 22.61
C GLU A 521 15.11 -11.86 23.31
N VAL A 522 13.85 -12.06 22.95
CA VAL A 522 12.72 -11.43 23.67
C VAL A 522 12.17 -12.45 24.66
N LYS A 523 12.39 -12.20 25.96
CA LYS A 523 11.73 -12.90 27.07
C LYS A 523 10.52 -12.06 27.48
N ARG A 524 9.33 -12.64 27.46
CA ARG A 524 8.09 -12.00 27.93
C ARG A 524 7.51 -12.77 29.10
#